data_AF-A0AA35YWC4-F1
#
_entry.id   AF-A0AA35YWC4-F1
#
_cell.length_a   1.000
_cell.length_b   1.000
_cell.length_c   1.000
_cell.angle_alpha   90.00
_cell.angle_beta   90.00
_cell.angle_gamma   90.00
#
_symmetry.space_group_name_H-M   'P 1'
#
loop_
_entity.id
_entity.type
_entity.pdbx_description
1 polymer ?
#
loop_
_entity_poly.entity_id
_entity_poly.type
_entity_poly.pdbx_seq_one_letter_code
_entity_poly.pdbx_strand_id
1 'polypeptide(L)'
;MLLAKAWLQISEDSITGSQQRDKEFWRRIIAYYEKSNMSNVARTQANLKTHWHYMNPFAVTFNQMYIVLKSQHLSGWSEDDLKRATFEHYHARYGADFRHEHIWNIVKNEQKWKGMQQKKQQKGKLPIPLRHLVIGLMKYLKNI
;
A
#
# COMPACT_ATOMS: atom_id res chain seq x y z
N MET A 1 13.44 1.94 -2.09
CA MET A 1 13.08 2.71 -0.86
C MET A 1 13.09 4.22 -1.08
N LEU A 2 14.14 4.82 -1.65
CA LEU A 2 14.23 6.28 -1.79
C LEU A 2 13.06 6.93 -2.56
N LEU A 3 12.60 6.30 -3.65
CA LEU A 3 11.46 6.80 -4.43
C LEU A 3 10.16 6.86 -3.62
N ALA A 4 9.91 5.88 -2.75
CA ALA A 4 8.72 5.87 -1.90
C ALA A 4 8.78 6.95 -0.81
N LYS A 5 9.97 7.20 -0.24
CA LYS A 5 10.19 8.30 0.71
C LYS A 5 10.01 9.67 0.04
N ALA A 6 10.59 9.84 -1.15
CA ALA A 6 10.43 11.04 -1.96
C ALA A 6 8.96 11.31 -2.27
N TRP A 7 8.22 10.28 -2.69
CA TRP A 7 6.79 10.39 -2.97
C TRP A 7 5.99 10.79 -1.73
N LEU A 8 6.24 10.15 -0.58
CA LEU A 8 5.55 10.45 0.68
C LEU A 8 5.75 11.91 1.09
N GLN A 9 7.00 12.38 1.15
CA GLN A 9 7.36 13.75 1.52
C GLN A 9 6.61 14.77 0.67
N ILE A 10 6.67 14.62 -0.66
CA ILE A 10 6.04 15.56 -1.58
C ILE A 10 4.50 15.43 -1.55
N SER A 11 3.97 14.24 -1.25
CA SER A 11 2.52 14.06 -1.09
C SER A 11 1.99 14.78 0.13
N GLU A 12 2.69 14.74 1.26
CA GLU A 12 2.33 15.44 2.50
C GLU A 12 2.46 16.97 2.36
N ASP A 13 3.46 17.44 1.62
CA ASP A 13 3.70 18.87 1.35
C ASP A 13 2.65 19.53 0.42
N SER A 14 1.75 18.76 -0.21
CA SER A 14 0.92 19.26 -1.33
C SER A 14 -0.56 19.48 -0.98
N ILE A 15 -0.91 20.76 -0.75
CA ILE A 15 -2.30 21.27 -0.71
C ILE A 15 -2.87 21.33 -2.15
N THR A 16 -4.18 21.12 -2.37
CA THR A 16 -4.93 20.68 -3.59
C THR A 16 -4.98 21.56 -4.89
N GLY A 17 -5.21 20.95 -6.10
CA GLY A 17 -5.58 21.57 -7.41
C GLY A 17 -4.78 21.32 -8.74
N SER A 18 -5.34 20.63 -9.76
CA SER A 18 -5.00 20.65 -11.23
C SER A 18 -3.82 19.82 -11.86
N GLN A 19 -3.93 19.53 -13.17
CA GLN A 19 -3.02 18.71 -14.01
C GLN A 19 -1.61 19.31 -14.23
N GLN A 20 -1.46 20.64 -14.18
CA GLN A 20 -0.14 21.28 -14.26
C GLN A 20 0.75 20.84 -13.09
N ARG A 21 0.14 20.40 -11.98
CA ARG A 21 0.84 19.91 -10.82
C ARG A 21 1.22 18.44 -10.86
N ASP A 22 0.77 17.60 -11.82
CA ASP A 22 1.37 16.24 -11.97
C ASP A 22 2.82 16.37 -12.43
N LYS A 23 3.06 17.19 -13.46
CA LYS A 23 4.41 17.49 -13.94
C LYS A 23 5.28 18.08 -12.83
N GLU A 24 4.76 19.06 -12.09
CA GLU A 24 5.47 19.68 -10.97
C GLU A 24 5.70 18.73 -9.80
N PHE A 25 4.72 17.88 -9.47
CA PHE A 25 4.82 16.87 -8.43
C PHE A 25 5.95 15.87 -8.75
N TRP A 26 5.96 15.34 -9.98
CA TRP A 26 7.04 14.48 -10.43
C TRP A 26 8.38 15.19 -10.46
N ARG A 27 8.42 16.47 -10.87
CA ARG A 27 9.64 17.29 -10.83
C ARG A 27 10.21 17.38 -9.41
N ARG A 28 9.36 17.64 -8.41
CA ARG A 28 9.77 17.69 -6.98
C ARG A 28 10.25 16.34 -6.46
N ILE A 29 9.60 15.25 -6.85
CA ILE A 29 10.04 13.88 -6.50
C ILE A 29 11.43 13.59 -7.05
N ILE A 30 11.69 13.97 -8.30
CA ILE A 30 12.99 13.74 -8.94
C ILE A 30 14.06 14.58 -8.27
N ALA A 31 13.80 15.87 -8.05
CA ALA A 31 14.75 16.76 -7.37
C ALA A 31 15.12 16.23 -5.97
N TYR A 32 14.13 15.72 -5.22
CA TYR A 32 14.39 15.05 -3.94
C TYR A 32 15.22 13.77 -4.15
N TYR A 33 14.83 12.93 -5.11
CA TYR A 33 15.52 11.67 -5.39
C TYR A 33 16.98 11.91 -5.75
N GLU A 34 17.27 12.84 -6.67
CA GLU A 34 18.63 13.20 -7.09
C GLU A 34 19.46 13.73 -5.93
N LYS A 35 18.92 14.68 -5.14
CA LYS A 35 19.59 15.23 -3.96
C LYS A 35 19.94 14.15 -2.92
N SER A 36 19.09 13.14 -2.78
CA SER A 36 19.25 12.08 -1.78
C SER A 36 19.86 10.79 -2.34
N ASN A 37 20.16 10.72 -3.64
CA ASN A 37 20.69 9.53 -4.28
C ASN A 37 22.21 9.46 -4.13
N MET A 38 22.67 8.70 -3.14
CA MET A 38 24.10 8.47 -2.90
C MET A 38 24.75 7.46 -3.86
N SER A 39 23.97 6.82 -4.74
CA SER A 39 24.47 5.69 -5.57
C SER A 39 25.17 6.10 -6.86
N ASN A 40 25.29 7.40 -7.16
CA ASN A 40 25.83 7.96 -8.42
C ASN A 40 25.22 7.40 -9.73
N VAL A 41 24.22 6.51 -9.65
CA VAL A 41 23.45 6.02 -10.80
C VAL A 41 22.36 7.03 -11.09
N ALA A 42 22.53 7.79 -12.17
CA ALA A 42 21.49 8.65 -12.70
C ALA A 42 20.26 7.83 -13.09
N ARG A 43 19.07 8.28 -12.67
CA ARG A 43 17.78 7.69 -13.05
C ARG A 43 16.96 8.76 -13.73
N THR A 44 16.46 8.49 -14.91
CA THR A 44 15.61 9.47 -15.60
C THR A 44 14.25 9.58 -14.93
N GLN A 45 13.58 10.72 -15.14
CA GLN A 45 12.17 10.92 -14.76
C GLN A 45 11.29 9.75 -15.22
N ALA A 46 11.46 9.32 -16.48
CA ALA A 46 10.70 8.22 -17.06
C ALA A 46 10.94 6.90 -16.32
N ASN A 47 12.18 6.60 -15.93
CA ASN A 47 12.49 5.40 -15.14
C ASN A 47 11.80 5.44 -13.77
N LEU A 48 11.88 6.56 -13.05
CA LEU A 48 11.29 6.69 -11.71
C LEU A 48 9.76 6.64 -11.78
N LYS A 49 9.14 7.33 -12.74
CA LYS A 49 7.70 7.32 -12.95
C LYS A 49 7.18 5.92 -13.32
N THR A 50 7.86 5.23 -14.24
CA THR A 50 7.52 3.85 -14.63
C THR A 50 7.64 2.89 -13.44
N HIS A 51 8.74 2.99 -12.69
CA HIS A 51 8.95 2.14 -11.52
C HIS A 51 7.87 2.38 -10.45
N TRP A 52 7.51 3.63 -10.18
CA TRP A 52 6.42 3.94 -9.26
C TRP A 52 5.07 3.39 -9.73
N HIS A 53 4.71 3.61 -11.00
CA HIS A 53 3.44 3.11 -11.56
C HIS A 53 3.36 1.58 -11.53
N TYR A 54 4.49 0.89 -11.63
CA TYR A 54 4.54 -0.55 -11.46
C TYR A 54 4.34 -0.98 -9.99
N MET A 55 5.02 -0.35 -9.03
CA MET A 55 5.01 -0.77 -7.63
C MET A 55 3.78 -0.32 -6.83
N ASN A 56 3.26 0.87 -7.15
CA ASN A 56 2.19 1.52 -6.41
C ASN A 56 0.89 0.69 -6.35
N PRO A 57 0.40 0.07 -7.44
CA PRO A 57 -0.81 -0.76 -7.41
C PRO A 57 -0.72 -1.92 -6.41
N PHE A 58 0.44 -2.56 -6.28
CA PHE A 58 0.64 -3.64 -5.32
C PHE A 58 0.54 -3.13 -3.88
N ALA A 59 1.22 -2.02 -3.57
CA ALA A 59 1.17 -1.42 -2.24
C ALA A 59 -0.24 -0.92 -1.88
N VAL A 60 -0.97 -0.33 -2.83
CA VAL A 60 -2.37 0.10 -2.64
C VAL A 60 -3.28 -1.11 -2.38
N THR A 61 -3.12 -2.18 -3.16
CA THR A 61 -3.93 -3.40 -3.04
C THR A 61 -3.72 -4.06 -1.67
N PHE A 62 -2.46 -4.23 -1.26
CA PHE A 62 -2.12 -4.76 0.06
C PHE A 62 -2.69 -3.88 1.18
N ASN A 63 -2.57 -2.56 1.05
CA ASN A 63 -3.13 -1.62 2.02
C ASN A 63 -4.65 -1.72 2.14
N GLN A 64 -5.36 -1.92 1.02
CA GLN A 64 -6.80 -2.12 1.04
C GLN A 64 -7.19 -3.37 1.82
N MET A 65 -6.47 -4.49 1.63
CA MET A 65 -6.69 -5.71 2.39
C MET A 65 -6.45 -5.49 3.88
N TYR A 66 -5.34 -4.82 4.23
CA TYR A 66 -5.01 -4.49 5.61
C TYR A 66 -6.10 -3.64 6.27
N ILE A 67 -6.60 -2.61 5.59
CA ILE A 67 -7.68 -1.75 6.10
C ILE A 67 -8.97 -2.55 6.33
N VAL A 68 -9.33 -3.42 5.38
CA VAL A 68 -10.53 -4.27 5.50
C VAL A 68 -10.39 -5.20 6.72
N LEU A 69 -9.26 -5.90 6.86
CA LEU A 69 -9.01 -6.78 8.01
C LEU A 69 -9.01 -5.99 9.32
N LYS A 70 -8.34 -4.84 9.37
CA LYS A 70 -8.34 -3.95 10.54
C LYS A 70 -9.75 -3.50 10.95
N SER A 71 -10.62 -3.23 9.96
CA SER A 71 -12.02 -2.84 10.22
C SER A 71 -12.90 -3.99 10.71
N GLN A 72 -12.57 -5.23 10.35
CA GLN A 72 -13.31 -6.43 10.77
C GLN A 72 -12.87 -6.92 12.16
N HIS A 73 -11.61 -6.67 12.52
CA HIS A 73 -10.98 -7.13 13.76
C HIS A 73 -10.65 -5.97 14.70
N LEU A 74 -11.64 -5.12 14.98
CA LEU A 74 -11.48 -3.91 15.80
C LEU A 74 -11.13 -4.18 17.27
N SER A 75 -11.40 -5.39 17.78
CA SER A 75 -11.12 -5.78 19.16
C SER A 75 -10.20 -7.01 19.21
N GLY A 76 -8.94 -6.81 19.62
CA GLY A 76 -8.07 -7.89 20.10
C GLY A 76 -6.92 -8.32 19.20
N TRP A 77 -6.80 -7.79 17.98
CA TRP A 77 -5.70 -8.12 17.08
C TRP A 77 -4.61 -7.06 17.15
N SER A 78 -3.36 -7.50 17.33
CA SER A 78 -2.20 -6.60 17.24
C SER A 78 -1.95 -6.15 15.79
N GLU A 79 -1.16 -5.10 15.58
CA GLU A 79 -0.76 -4.70 14.23
C GLU A 79 0.00 -5.82 13.50
N ASP A 80 0.76 -6.64 14.22
CA ASP A 80 1.52 -7.74 13.64
C ASP A 80 0.61 -8.92 13.26
N ASP A 81 -0.44 -9.19 14.04
CA ASP A 81 -1.48 -10.16 13.66
C ASP A 81 -2.20 -9.73 12.38
N LEU A 82 -2.58 -8.45 12.30
CA LEU A 82 -3.22 -7.89 11.12
C LEU A 82 -2.32 -7.96 9.89
N LYS A 83 -1.02 -7.63 10.03
CA LYS A 83 -0.04 -7.78 8.94
C LYS A 83 0.03 -9.22 8.48
N ARG A 84 0.26 -10.17 9.39
CA ARG A 84 0.39 -11.59 9.07
C ARG A 84 -0.83 -12.12 8.31
N ALA A 85 -2.03 -11.84 8.79
CA ALA A 85 -3.25 -12.24 8.07
C ALA A 85 -3.40 -11.53 6.71
N THR A 86 -2.92 -10.28 6.58
CA THR A 86 -2.92 -9.59 5.29
C THR A 86 -1.99 -10.28 4.29
N PHE A 87 -0.79 -10.71 4.72
CA PHE A 87 0.15 -11.47 3.88
C PHE A 87 -0.44 -12.81 3.44
N GLU A 88 -1.03 -13.57 4.37
CA GLU A 88 -1.69 -14.84 4.08
C GLU A 88 -2.84 -14.65 3.08
N HIS A 89 -3.67 -13.64 3.28
CA HIS A 89 -4.77 -13.33 2.39
C HIS A 89 -4.29 -12.89 0.99
N TYR A 90 -3.20 -12.13 0.92
CA TYR A 90 -2.57 -11.75 -0.35
C TYR A 90 -2.06 -12.98 -1.10
N HIS A 91 -1.31 -13.86 -0.43
CA HIS A 91 -0.79 -15.10 -1.01
C HIS A 91 -1.93 -16.01 -1.49
N ALA A 92 -2.96 -16.20 -0.67
CA ALA A 92 -4.13 -17.00 -1.05
C ALA A 92 -4.86 -16.45 -2.29
N ARG A 93 -4.89 -15.12 -2.46
CA ARG A 93 -5.56 -14.47 -3.59
C ARG A 93 -4.72 -14.48 -4.87
N TYR A 94 -3.41 -14.28 -4.78
CA TYR A 94 -2.54 -14.06 -5.94
C TYR A 94 -1.60 -15.22 -6.25
N GLY A 95 -1.54 -16.24 -5.38
CA GLY A 95 -0.64 -17.38 -5.52
C GLY A 95 0.84 -17.01 -5.38
N ALA A 96 1.14 -15.85 -4.78
CA ALA A 96 2.50 -15.34 -4.64
C ALA A 96 2.65 -14.44 -3.41
N ASP A 97 3.82 -14.47 -2.80
CA ASP A 97 4.15 -13.62 -1.66
C ASP A 97 4.22 -12.15 -2.05
N PHE A 98 3.78 -11.28 -1.13
CA PHE A 98 3.91 -9.85 -1.31
C PHE A 98 5.36 -9.39 -1.08
N ARG A 99 6.04 -8.98 -2.16
CA ARG A 99 7.47 -8.60 -2.13
C ARG A 99 7.74 -7.11 -1.88
N HIS A 100 6.69 -6.32 -1.62
CA HIS A 100 6.77 -4.85 -1.58
C HIS A 100 6.45 -4.28 -0.20
N GLU A 101 6.65 -5.06 0.87
CA GLU A 101 6.41 -4.67 2.26
C GLU A 101 7.13 -3.37 2.63
N HIS A 102 8.40 -3.26 2.28
CA HIS A 102 9.20 -2.09 2.57
C HIS A 102 8.63 -0.80 1.96
N ILE A 103 7.97 -0.89 0.81
CA ILE A 103 7.28 0.26 0.20
C ILE A 103 5.98 0.54 0.96
N TRP A 104 5.18 -0.50 1.19
CA TRP A 104 3.92 -0.37 1.91
C TRP A 104 4.11 0.25 3.31
N ASN A 105 5.13 -0.17 4.07
CA ASN A 105 5.42 0.38 5.39
C ASN A 105 5.74 1.88 5.37
N ILE A 106 6.28 2.42 4.27
CA ILE A 106 6.54 3.85 4.11
C ILE A 106 5.23 4.60 3.85
N VAL A 107 4.35 4.06 2.99
CA VAL A 107 3.20 4.81 2.45
C VAL A 107 1.87 4.55 3.17
N LYS A 108 1.75 3.49 3.97
CA LYS A 108 0.49 3.05 4.59
C LYS A 108 -0.18 4.10 5.49
N ASN A 109 0.60 5.04 6.03
CA ASN A 109 0.12 6.06 6.98
C ASN A 109 -0.30 7.37 6.31
N GLU A 110 -0.09 7.51 5.00
CA GLU A 110 -0.33 8.74 4.24
C GLU A 110 -1.83 9.10 4.21
N GLN A 111 -2.13 10.40 4.37
CA GLN A 111 -3.50 10.87 4.58
C GLN A 111 -4.40 10.76 3.33
N LYS A 112 -3.85 10.92 2.11
CA LYS A 112 -4.62 10.72 0.87
C LYS A 112 -4.99 9.25 0.67
N TRP A 113 -4.16 8.31 1.15
CA TRP A 113 -4.46 6.87 1.14
C TRP A 113 -5.57 6.49 2.12
N LYS A 114 -5.64 7.18 3.27
CA LYS A 114 -6.77 7.08 4.21
C LYS A 114 -8.05 7.72 3.64
N GLY A 115 -7.93 8.85 2.95
CA GLY A 115 -9.06 9.62 2.39
C GLY A 115 -9.68 9.07 1.09
N MET A 116 -8.95 8.28 0.30
CA MET A 116 -9.50 7.62 -0.91
C MET A 116 -10.60 6.59 -0.61
N GLN A 117 -10.76 6.18 0.66
CA GLN A 117 -11.80 5.23 1.11
C GLN A 117 -13.20 5.85 1.16
N GLN A 118 -13.34 7.15 1.45
CA GLN A 118 -14.68 7.76 1.62
C GLN A 118 -15.46 7.90 0.30
N LYS A 119 -14.77 7.95 -0.85
CA LYS A 119 -15.43 8.13 -2.16
C LYS A 119 -15.88 6.83 -2.85
N LYS A 120 -15.45 5.65 -2.38
CA LYS A 120 -15.80 4.35 -3.01
C LYS A 120 -16.80 3.49 -2.22
N GLN A 121 -17.31 3.96 -1.08
CA GLN A 121 -18.25 3.19 -0.27
C GLN A 121 -19.66 3.04 -0.89
N GLN A 122 -19.91 3.60 -2.08
CA GLN A 122 -21.12 3.31 -2.84
C GLN A 122 -20.77 2.51 -4.10
N LYS A 123 -21.27 1.26 -4.11
CA LYS A 123 -21.31 0.26 -5.19
C LYS A 123 -20.16 -0.77 -5.22
N GLY A 124 -20.47 -1.95 -4.66
CA GLY A 124 -19.87 -3.22 -5.07
C GLY A 124 -19.75 -4.25 -3.95
N LYS A 125 -20.75 -5.11 -3.79
CA LYS A 125 -20.67 -6.33 -2.95
C LYS A 125 -19.48 -7.18 -3.44
N LEU A 126 -18.59 -7.61 -2.54
CA LEU A 126 -17.62 -8.67 -2.86
C LEU A 126 -18.38 -10.00 -3.07
N PRO A 127 -18.04 -10.81 -4.09
CA PRO A 127 -18.58 -12.15 -4.22
C PRO A 127 -17.83 -13.13 -3.32
N ILE A 128 -18.60 -14.06 -2.78
CA ILE A 128 -18.28 -15.30 -2.06
C ILE A 128 -18.26 -15.18 -0.50
N PRO A 129 -19.08 -15.97 0.22
CA PRO A 129 -19.26 -15.85 1.67
C PRO A 129 -18.13 -16.52 2.47
N LEU A 130 -17.84 -15.98 3.66
CA LEU A 130 -16.82 -16.37 4.66
C LEU A 130 -16.88 -17.82 5.21
N ARG A 131 -17.52 -18.76 4.51
CA ARG A 131 -17.71 -20.14 4.98
C ARG A 131 -16.42 -20.97 4.96
N HIS A 132 -15.40 -20.54 4.21
CA HIS A 132 -14.15 -21.29 4.05
C HIS A 132 -12.98 -20.79 4.93
N LEU A 133 -13.12 -19.63 5.60
CA LEU A 133 -12.05 -19.09 6.47
C LEU A 133 -12.09 -19.66 7.91
N VAL A 134 -13.22 -20.21 8.33
CA VAL A 134 -13.37 -20.81 9.67
C VAL A 134 -12.58 -22.12 9.80
N ILE A 135 -12.35 -22.84 8.69
CA ILE A 135 -11.67 -24.15 8.69
C ILE A 135 -10.16 -24.00 8.94
N GLY A 136 -9.54 -22.90 8.49
CA GLY A 136 -8.10 -22.65 8.69
C GLY A 136 -7.75 -22.31 10.14
N LEU A 137 -8.53 -21.43 10.77
CA LEU A 137 -8.31 -21.00 12.16
C LEU A 137 -8.64 -22.10 13.18
N MET A 138 -9.64 -22.95 12.90
CA MET A 138 -9.99 -24.08 13.79
C MET A 138 -8.96 -25.22 13.79
N LYS A 139 -8.08 -25.30 12.79
CA LYS A 139 -7.01 -26.31 12.74
C LYS A 139 -5.85 -25.98 13.68
N TYR A 140 -5.66 -24.71 14.01
CA TYR A 140 -4.55 -24.24 14.86
C TYR A 140 -4.89 -24.24 16.36
N LEU A 141 -6.17 -24.15 16.73
CA LEU A 141 -6.62 -24.18 18.13
C LEU A 141 -6.75 -25.59 18.73
N LYS A 142 -6.44 -26.64 17.96
CA LYS A 142 -6.41 -28.04 18.44
C LYS A 142 -4.99 -28.56 18.72
N ASN A 143 -3.96 -27.73 18.57
CA ASN A 143 -2.56 -28.09 18.77
C ASN A 143 -1.84 -27.14 19.75
N ILE A 144 -2.58 -26.63 20.74
CA ILE A 144 -2.05 -25.98 21.94
C ILE A 144 -2.64 -26.70 23.14
#